data_AF-A0A821HH53-F1
#
_entry.id   AF-A0A821HH53-F1
#
_cell.length_a   1.000
_cell.length_b   1.000
_cell.length_c   1.000
_cell.angle_alpha   90.00
_cell.angle_beta   90.00
_cell.angle_gamma   90.00
#
_symmetry.space_group_name_H-M   'P 1'
#
loop_
_entity.id
_entity.type
_entity.pdbx_description
1 polymer ?
#
loop_
_entity_poly.entity_id
_entity_poly.type
_entity_poly.pdbx_seq_one_letter_code
_entity_poly.pdbx_strand_id
1 'polypeptide(L)'
;LSYPTTLSIWPKEIKAIVLSNKKDTTNENEICLKFTDDHLCALQHQLKQYQQELNIKANNFQGYTLSIHEMFMTYIEENLNSSLTLKLEYFQHKPNEYQRQLMKQICESKHEQETSEQEYEFLKQQIAYYNLPSQSFEFSTISHHPLIDSIQNLTVREALMKQFKEVAIQSRNAVFNMYLKSAEDQREEYKKKHEVNIKKMDASQHTLNNNEKLSSIFVQLINERCNKISERIQCIYKYKRQCFQSKSN
;
A
#
# COMPACT_ATOMS: atom_id res chain seq x y z
N LEU A 1 -10.56 3.23 -25.99
CA LEU A 1 -10.90 4.62 -25.62
C LEU A 1 -9.62 5.42 -25.60
N SER A 2 -9.48 6.45 -26.44
CA SER A 2 -8.32 7.35 -26.44
C SER A 2 -8.52 8.42 -25.39
N TYR A 3 -7.76 8.36 -24.30
CA TYR A 3 -7.87 9.35 -23.21
C TYR A 3 -7.06 10.62 -23.53
N PRO A 4 -7.54 11.82 -23.14
CA PRO A 4 -6.90 13.07 -23.50
C PRO A 4 -5.51 13.18 -22.86
N THR A 5 -4.49 13.46 -23.66
CA THR A 5 -3.06 13.43 -23.27
C THR A 5 -2.53 14.79 -22.80
N THR A 6 -3.41 15.78 -22.62
CA THR A 6 -3.01 17.20 -22.50
C THR A 6 -3.55 17.90 -21.24
N LEU A 7 -3.59 17.21 -20.09
CA LEU A 7 -3.63 17.93 -18.81
C LEU A 7 -2.21 18.33 -18.41
N SER A 8 -1.95 19.64 -18.32
CA SER A 8 -0.74 20.15 -17.65
C SER A 8 -0.90 19.89 -16.16
N ILE A 9 -0.32 18.79 -15.67
CA ILE A 9 -0.41 18.30 -14.28
C ILE A 9 0.25 19.25 -13.25
N TRP A 10 0.95 20.30 -13.72
CA TRP A 10 1.53 21.30 -12.81
C TRP A 10 0.44 22.17 -12.17
N PRO A 11 0.43 22.32 -10.83
CA PRO A 11 -0.32 23.38 -10.18
C PRO A 11 0.09 24.72 -10.79
N LYS A 12 -0.88 25.55 -11.16
CA LYS A 12 -0.64 26.83 -11.85
C LYS A 12 0.28 27.74 -11.01
N GLU A 13 0.26 27.55 -9.70
CA GLU A 13 1.06 28.26 -8.71
C GLU A 13 2.56 28.01 -8.88
N ILE A 14 3.00 26.78 -9.20
CA ILE A 14 4.43 26.46 -9.34
C ILE A 14 5.02 27.12 -10.59
N LYS A 15 4.28 27.11 -11.70
CA LYS A 15 4.69 27.82 -12.92
C LYS A 15 4.81 29.33 -12.69
N ALA A 16 3.89 29.91 -11.92
CA ALA A 16 3.90 31.34 -11.61
C ALA A 16 5.13 31.73 -10.76
N ILE A 17 5.49 30.92 -9.76
CA ILE A 17 6.65 31.16 -8.86
C ILE A 17 7.98 31.05 -9.63
N VAL A 18 8.13 30.06 -10.51
CA VAL A 18 9.33 29.90 -11.34
C VAL A 18 9.48 31.05 -12.33
N LEU A 19 8.36 31.55 -12.88
CA LEU A 19 8.37 32.69 -13.81
C LEU A 19 8.64 34.03 -13.11
N SER A 20 8.20 34.21 -11.86
CA SER A 20 8.44 35.44 -11.11
C SER A 20 9.90 35.60 -10.65
N ASN A 21 10.58 34.50 -10.34
CA ASN A 21 11.96 34.51 -9.83
C ASN A 21 13.04 34.65 -10.93
N LYS A 22 12.67 34.62 -12.22
CA LYS A 22 13.60 34.85 -13.33
C LYS A 22 14.03 36.32 -13.51
N LYS A 23 13.49 37.26 -12.73
CA LYS A 23 13.76 38.71 -12.89
C LYS A 23 14.97 39.23 -12.11
N ASP A 24 15.44 38.53 -11.07
CA ASP A 24 16.58 38.96 -10.26
C ASP A 24 17.78 37.99 -10.40
N THR A 25 18.68 38.34 -11.32
CA THR A 25 19.89 37.57 -11.63
C THR A 25 21.02 37.85 -10.63
N THR A 26 21.14 36.99 -9.62
CA THR A 26 22.39 36.70 -8.90
C THR A 26 22.82 35.25 -9.15
N ASN A 27 24.12 34.99 -9.17
CA ASN A 27 24.72 33.69 -9.55
C ASN A 27 24.20 32.50 -8.71
N GLU A 28 23.85 32.72 -7.43
CA GLU A 28 23.24 31.70 -6.57
C GLU A 28 21.78 31.38 -6.95
N ASN A 29 21.01 32.38 -7.39
CA ASN A 29 19.65 32.15 -7.91
C ASN A 29 19.68 31.31 -9.18
N GLU A 30 20.69 31.47 -10.01
CA GLU A 30 20.85 30.71 -11.26
C GLU A 30 21.14 29.22 -10.99
N ILE A 31 21.97 28.91 -9.98
CA ILE A 31 22.23 27.54 -9.53
C ILE A 31 20.97 26.92 -8.91
N CYS A 32 20.24 27.66 -8.07
CA CYS A 32 18.97 27.21 -7.48
C CYS A 32 17.88 26.98 -8.53
N LEU A 33 17.76 27.88 -9.52
CA LEU A 33 16.81 27.74 -10.63
C LEU A 33 17.15 26.55 -11.50
N LYS A 34 18.43 26.33 -11.80
CA LYS A 34 18.89 25.16 -12.57
C LYS A 34 18.63 23.85 -11.84
N PHE A 35 18.93 23.78 -10.53
CA PHE A 35 18.59 22.62 -9.70
C PHE A 35 17.09 22.33 -9.69
N THR A 36 16.28 23.39 -9.61
CA THR A 36 14.81 23.30 -9.64
C THR A 36 14.32 22.82 -11.01
N ASP A 37 14.82 23.39 -12.11
CA ASP A 37 14.48 22.96 -13.48
C ASP A 37 14.89 21.51 -13.73
N ASP A 38 16.09 21.09 -13.31
CA ASP A 38 16.56 19.71 -13.46
C ASP A 38 15.66 18.72 -12.69
N HIS A 39 15.25 19.08 -11.46
CA HIS A 39 14.32 18.27 -10.68
C HIS A 39 12.90 18.24 -11.27
N LEU A 40 12.41 19.37 -11.78
CA LEU A 40 11.12 19.46 -12.47
C LEU A 40 11.12 18.60 -13.74
N CYS A 41 12.21 18.63 -14.52
CA CYS A 41 12.38 17.80 -15.70
C CYS A 41 12.42 16.30 -15.34
N ALA A 42 13.17 15.91 -14.30
CA ALA A 42 13.22 14.52 -13.85
C ALA A 42 11.85 14.02 -13.38
N LEU A 43 11.12 14.82 -12.61
CA LEU A 43 9.75 14.51 -12.17
C LEU A 43 8.78 14.39 -13.36
N GLN A 44 8.89 15.28 -14.34
CA GLN A 44 8.04 15.25 -15.54
C GLN A 44 8.31 14.01 -16.40
N HIS A 45 9.57 13.56 -16.46
CA HIS A 45 9.93 12.31 -17.12
C HIS A 45 9.34 11.09 -16.39
N GLN A 46 9.50 11.02 -15.07
CA GLN A 46 8.91 9.94 -14.26
C GLN A 46 7.39 9.91 -14.35
N LEU A 47 6.73 11.06 -14.35
CA LEU A 47 5.28 11.17 -14.53
C LEU A 47 4.83 10.60 -15.88
N LYS A 48 5.52 10.93 -16.98
CA LYS A 48 5.22 10.37 -18.30
C LYS A 48 5.37 8.85 -18.32
N GLN A 49 6.41 8.31 -17.68
CA GLN A 49 6.61 6.86 -17.59
C GLN A 49 5.48 6.19 -16.82
N TYR A 50 5.11 6.71 -15.64
CA TYR A 50 4.00 6.17 -14.87
C TYR A 50 2.67 6.26 -15.61
N GLN A 51 2.43 7.34 -16.35
CA GLN A 51 1.22 7.50 -17.16
C GLN A 51 1.15 6.47 -18.30
N GLN A 52 2.29 6.17 -18.95
CA GLN A 52 2.37 5.12 -19.96
C GLN A 52 2.13 3.72 -19.36
N GLU A 53 2.77 3.41 -18.24
CA GLU A 53 2.54 2.13 -17.54
C GLU A 53 1.09 1.96 -17.09
N LEU A 54 0.47 3.03 -16.58
CA LEU A 54 -0.91 3.02 -16.13
C LEU A 54 -1.87 2.82 -17.29
N ASN A 55 -1.63 3.44 -18.44
CA ASN A 55 -2.40 3.21 -19.66
C ASN A 55 -2.28 1.76 -20.17
N ILE A 56 -1.07 1.19 -20.15
CA ILE A 56 -0.85 -0.21 -20.53
C ILE A 56 -1.63 -1.14 -19.59
N LYS A 57 -1.55 -0.92 -18.27
CA LYS A 57 -2.24 -1.73 -17.27
C LYS A 57 -3.77 -1.55 -17.32
N ALA A 58 -4.26 -0.33 -17.56
CA ALA A 58 -5.68 -0.04 -17.71
C ALA A 58 -6.28 -0.73 -18.93
N ASN A 59 -5.60 -0.69 -20.08
CA ASN A 59 -6.05 -1.36 -21.30
C ASN A 59 -6.08 -2.90 -21.18
N ASN A 60 -5.26 -3.46 -20.29
CA ASN A 60 -5.17 -4.91 -20.06
C ASN A 60 -6.08 -5.39 -18.91
N PHE A 61 -6.75 -4.49 -18.19
CA PHE A 61 -7.63 -4.85 -17.08
C PHE A 61 -9.10 -4.68 -17.48
N GLN A 62 -9.79 -5.78 -17.75
CA GLN A 62 -11.21 -5.79 -18.16
C GLN A 62 -12.16 -5.12 -17.16
N GLY A 63 -11.76 -4.95 -15.89
CA GLY A 63 -12.53 -4.27 -14.86
C GLY A 63 -12.21 -2.78 -14.66
N TYR A 64 -11.42 -2.16 -15.54
CA TYR A 64 -11.02 -0.75 -15.39
C TYR A 64 -12.19 0.17 -15.79
N THR A 65 -12.84 0.79 -14.80
CA THR A 65 -13.96 1.70 -15.02
C THR A 65 -13.51 3.17 -14.96
N LEU A 66 -14.34 4.07 -15.50
CA LEU A 66 -14.10 5.51 -15.40
C LEU A 66 -14.02 5.97 -13.93
N SER A 67 -14.85 5.39 -13.05
CA SER A 67 -14.80 5.67 -11.61
C SER A 67 -13.47 5.24 -10.98
N ILE A 68 -12.91 4.09 -11.39
CA ILE A 68 -11.58 3.65 -10.94
C ILE A 68 -10.50 4.62 -11.46
N HIS A 69 -10.61 5.07 -12.71
CA HIS A 69 -9.70 6.06 -13.29
C HIS A 69 -9.72 7.39 -12.54
N GLU A 70 -10.90 7.95 -12.31
CA GLU A 70 -11.08 9.20 -11.56
C GLU A 70 -10.54 9.07 -10.14
N MET A 71 -10.80 7.94 -9.47
CA MET A 71 -10.28 7.68 -8.12
C MET A 71 -8.74 7.62 -8.10
N PHE A 72 -8.11 7.04 -9.13
CA PHE A 72 -6.65 7.06 -9.26
C PHE A 72 -6.12 8.47 -9.53
N MET A 73 -6.76 9.24 -10.41
CA MET A 73 -6.31 10.59 -10.77
C MET A 73 -6.41 11.54 -9.58
N THR A 74 -7.54 11.55 -8.86
CA THR A 74 -7.71 12.32 -7.61
C THR A 74 -6.66 11.92 -6.59
N TYR A 75 -6.45 10.62 -6.38
CA TYR A 75 -5.43 10.14 -5.45
C TYR A 75 -4.02 10.58 -5.86
N ILE A 76 -3.70 10.53 -7.16
CA ILE A 76 -2.41 10.97 -7.70
C ILE A 76 -2.22 12.47 -7.53
N GLU A 77 -3.22 13.30 -7.83
CA GLU A 77 -3.14 14.76 -7.68
C GLU A 77 -2.97 15.18 -6.21
N GLU A 78 -3.76 14.61 -5.31
CA GLU A 78 -3.68 14.87 -3.87
C GLU A 78 -2.35 14.37 -3.28
N ASN A 79 -1.86 13.20 -3.71
CA ASN A 79 -0.59 12.66 -3.21
C ASN A 79 0.65 13.30 -3.84
N LEU A 80 0.59 13.74 -5.10
CA LEU A 80 1.71 14.45 -5.73
C LEU A 80 1.94 15.78 -5.03
N ASN A 81 0.89 16.58 -4.86
CA ASN A 81 0.99 17.87 -4.18
C ASN A 81 1.49 17.70 -2.74
N SER A 82 0.88 16.77 -2.00
CA SER A 82 1.24 16.56 -0.59
C SER A 82 2.61 15.88 -0.40
N SER A 83 3.05 15.01 -1.32
CA SER A 83 4.39 14.39 -1.26
C SER A 83 5.49 15.34 -1.73
N LEU A 84 5.19 16.29 -2.62
CA LEU A 84 6.16 17.28 -3.09
C LEU A 84 6.45 18.31 -1.99
N THR A 85 5.40 18.83 -1.32
CA THR A 85 5.54 19.75 -0.19
C THR A 85 6.38 19.14 0.93
N LEU A 86 6.06 17.91 1.36
CA LEU A 86 6.85 17.19 2.37
C LEU A 86 8.32 17.02 1.99
N LYS A 87 8.61 16.71 0.70
CA LYS A 87 9.99 16.58 0.24
C LYS A 87 10.73 17.91 0.28
N LEU A 88 10.07 19.00 -0.14
CA LEU A 88 10.65 20.33 -0.14
C LEU A 88 10.95 20.80 1.28
N GLU A 89 10.01 20.65 2.21
CA GLU A 89 10.20 20.97 3.63
C GLU A 89 11.33 20.14 4.25
N TYR A 90 11.36 18.83 3.96
CA TYR A 90 12.46 17.96 4.40
C TYR A 90 13.83 18.44 3.90
N PHE A 91 13.96 18.83 2.64
CA PHE A 91 15.24 19.33 2.10
C PHE A 91 15.62 20.70 2.66
N GLN A 92 14.65 21.58 2.93
CA GLN A 92 14.90 22.88 3.57
C GLN A 92 15.56 22.74 4.95
N HIS A 93 15.24 21.68 5.69
CA HIS A 93 15.83 21.42 7.00
C HIS A 93 17.23 20.81 6.98
N LYS A 94 17.79 20.50 5.80
CA LYS A 94 19.15 19.95 5.61
C LYS A 94 19.49 18.83 6.63
N PRO A 95 18.69 17.75 6.69
CA PRO A 95 18.86 16.73 7.69
C PRO A 95 20.22 16.04 7.57
N ASN A 96 20.86 15.82 8.71
CA ASN A 96 22.12 15.09 8.77
C ASN A 96 21.91 13.59 8.52
N GLU A 97 23.00 12.85 8.31
CA GLU A 97 22.90 11.43 7.94
C GLU A 97 22.07 10.59 8.92
N TYR A 98 22.24 10.81 10.22
CA TYR A 98 21.48 10.11 11.25
C TYR A 98 19.97 10.36 11.12
N GLN A 99 19.57 11.63 10.98
CA GLN A 99 18.16 12.02 10.81
C GLN A 99 17.54 11.42 9.55
N ARG A 100 18.30 11.37 8.44
CA ARG A 100 17.87 10.72 7.19
C ARG A 100 17.65 9.22 7.38
N GLN A 101 18.59 8.54 8.04
CA GLN A 101 18.49 7.10 8.31
C GLN A 101 17.31 6.78 9.24
N LEU A 102 17.13 7.59 10.29
CA LEU A 102 16.03 7.40 11.24
C LEU A 102 14.67 7.57 10.58
N MET A 103 14.46 8.64 9.79
CA MET A 103 13.22 8.82 9.03
C MET A 103 12.95 7.65 8.09
N LYS A 104 13.98 7.18 7.38
CA LYS A 104 13.88 6.01 6.49
C LYS A 104 13.41 4.77 7.26
N GLN A 105 14.07 4.45 8.38
CA GLN A 105 13.75 3.28 9.20
C GLN A 105 12.32 3.33 9.78
N ILE A 106 11.87 4.51 10.23
CA ILE A 106 10.51 4.69 10.76
C ILE A 106 9.47 4.53 9.65
N CYS A 107 9.70 5.15 8.48
CA CYS A 107 8.77 5.06 7.36
C CYS A 107 8.69 3.62 6.81
N GLU A 108 9.81 2.93 6.70
CA GLU A 108 9.87 1.53 6.26
C GLU A 108 9.14 0.62 7.25
N SER A 109 9.43 0.73 8.55
CA SER A 109 8.74 -0.10 9.55
C SER A 109 7.25 0.23 9.66
N LYS A 110 6.84 1.48 9.43
CA LYS A 110 5.42 1.86 9.36
C LYS A 110 4.73 1.20 8.18
N HIS A 111 5.38 1.19 7.02
CA HIS A 111 4.84 0.55 5.82
C HIS A 111 4.67 -0.96 6.02
N GLU A 112 5.66 -1.63 6.61
CA GLU A 112 5.60 -3.06 6.93
C GLU A 112 4.47 -3.36 7.93
N GLN A 113 4.40 -2.59 9.02
CA GLN A 113 3.36 -2.74 10.05
C GLN A 113 1.95 -2.62 9.46
N GLU A 114 1.68 -1.53 8.76
CA GLU A 114 0.35 -1.26 8.18
C GLU A 114 -0.02 -2.30 7.11
N THR A 115 0.94 -2.72 6.29
CA THR A 115 0.73 -3.77 5.29
C THR A 115 0.35 -5.08 5.97
N SER A 116 1.13 -5.53 6.96
CA SER A 116 0.89 -6.78 7.67
C SER A 116 -0.45 -6.80 8.43
N GLU A 117 -0.85 -5.67 9.04
CA GLU A 117 -2.16 -5.54 9.69
C GLU A 117 -3.31 -5.73 8.69
N GLN A 118 -3.23 -5.06 7.53
CA GLN A 118 -4.27 -5.21 6.52
C GLN A 118 -4.27 -6.58 5.85
N GLU A 119 -3.11 -7.23 5.69
CA GLU A 119 -3.02 -8.62 5.19
C GLU A 119 -3.68 -9.60 6.13
N TYR A 120 -3.43 -9.48 7.43
CA TYR A 120 -4.04 -10.31 8.45
C TYR A 120 -5.57 -10.16 8.46
N GLU A 121 -6.08 -8.93 8.43
CA GLU A 121 -7.52 -8.67 8.37
C GLU A 121 -8.15 -9.14 7.06
N PHE A 122 -7.44 -9.00 5.93
CA PHE A 122 -7.90 -9.53 4.65
C PHE A 122 -7.96 -11.06 4.65
N LEU A 123 -6.96 -11.74 5.23
CA LEU A 123 -6.94 -13.19 5.36
C LEU A 123 -8.11 -13.70 6.21
N LYS A 124 -8.42 -13.03 7.33
CA LYS A 124 -9.61 -13.34 8.13
C LYS A 124 -10.88 -13.29 7.30
N GLN A 125 -11.04 -12.26 6.48
CA GLN A 125 -12.20 -12.12 5.60
C GLN A 125 -12.27 -13.24 4.55
N GLN A 126 -11.13 -13.64 3.98
CA GLN A 126 -11.08 -14.77 3.06
C GLN A 126 -11.46 -16.09 3.74
N ILE A 127 -10.93 -16.36 4.94
CA ILE A 127 -11.28 -17.54 5.73
C ILE A 127 -12.77 -17.54 6.06
N ALA A 128 -13.34 -16.41 6.46
CA ALA A 128 -14.76 -16.28 6.73
C ALA A 128 -15.60 -16.58 5.48
N TYR A 129 -15.19 -16.07 4.32
CA TYR A 129 -15.85 -16.35 3.04
C TYR A 129 -15.85 -17.86 2.71
N TYR A 130 -14.70 -18.53 2.81
CA TYR A 130 -14.60 -19.97 2.54
C TYR A 130 -15.32 -20.86 3.57
N ASN A 131 -15.70 -20.29 4.71
CA ASN A 131 -16.52 -20.95 5.72
C ASN A 131 -18.03 -20.70 5.53
N LEU A 132 -18.45 -19.91 4.54
CA LEU A 132 -19.86 -19.71 4.23
C LEU A 132 -20.51 -21.02 3.72
N PRO A 133 -21.82 -21.24 4.00
CA PRO A 133 -22.55 -22.39 3.47
C PRO A 133 -22.55 -22.49 1.95
N SER A 134 -22.51 -21.35 1.25
CA SER A 134 -22.41 -21.31 -0.22
C SER A 134 -21.06 -21.80 -0.77
N GLN A 135 -20.04 -21.89 0.09
CA GLN A 135 -18.73 -22.45 -0.21
C GLN A 135 -18.56 -23.83 0.46
N SER A 136 -19.68 -24.49 0.84
CA SER A 136 -19.63 -25.77 1.54
C SER A 136 -19.03 -26.87 0.67
N PHE A 137 -18.60 -27.93 1.35
CA PHE A 137 -18.14 -29.16 0.72
C PHE A 137 -19.12 -29.70 -0.33
N GLU A 138 -20.44 -29.56 -0.11
CA GLU A 138 -21.47 -30.05 -1.04
C GLU A 138 -21.38 -29.41 -2.43
N PHE A 139 -20.94 -28.14 -2.50
CA PHE A 139 -20.77 -27.40 -3.75
C PHE A 139 -19.37 -27.53 -4.35
N SER A 140 -18.47 -28.29 -3.72
CA SER A 140 -17.13 -28.51 -4.24
C SER A 140 -17.12 -29.60 -5.32
N THR A 141 -16.20 -29.53 -6.27
CA THR A 141 -15.97 -30.62 -7.23
C THR A 141 -15.53 -31.93 -6.58
N ILE A 142 -15.20 -31.89 -5.28
CA ILE A 142 -14.75 -33.01 -4.48
C ILE A 142 -15.92 -33.79 -3.86
N SER A 143 -17.14 -33.23 -3.82
CA SER A 143 -18.33 -33.94 -3.32
C SER A 143 -18.83 -35.03 -4.27
N HIS A 144 -18.50 -34.94 -5.56
CA HIS A 144 -18.87 -35.90 -6.59
C HIS A 144 -17.62 -36.59 -7.14
N HIS A 145 -17.11 -37.56 -6.39
CA HIS A 145 -15.96 -38.34 -6.81
C HIS A 145 -16.43 -39.65 -7.48
N PRO A 146 -16.09 -39.91 -8.76
CA PRO A 146 -16.59 -41.08 -9.51
C PRO A 146 -16.37 -42.42 -8.81
N LEU A 147 -15.25 -42.54 -8.08
CA LEU A 147 -14.95 -43.74 -7.29
C LEU A 147 -15.94 -43.98 -6.15
N ILE A 148 -16.38 -42.92 -5.47
CA ILE A 148 -17.32 -43.01 -4.34
C ILE A 148 -18.74 -43.24 -4.87
N ASP A 149 -19.08 -42.58 -5.98
CA ASP A 149 -20.37 -42.74 -6.65
C ASP A 149 -20.56 -44.15 -7.26
N SER A 150 -19.46 -44.89 -7.48
CA SER A 150 -19.49 -46.26 -8.00
C SER A 150 -19.83 -47.34 -6.95
N ILE A 151 -19.81 -47.00 -5.65
CA ILE A 151 -20.00 -47.95 -4.54
C ILE A 151 -21.48 -48.36 -4.43
N GLN A 152 -21.85 -49.58 -4.84
CA GLN A 152 -23.26 -50.01 -4.86
C GLN A 152 -23.95 -50.05 -3.49
N ASN A 153 -23.19 -50.33 -2.42
CA ASN A 153 -23.75 -50.34 -1.06
C ASN A 153 -23.95 -48.90 -0.55
N LEU A 154 -25.20 -48.47 -0.48
CA LEU A 154 -25.59 -47.11 -0.07
C LEU A 154 -25.08 -46.73 1.32
N THR A 155 -25.19 -47.63 2.30
CA THR A 155 -24.75 -47.36 3.68
C THR A 155 -23.24 -47.14 3.75
N VAL A 156 -22.46 -47.95 3.02
CA VAL A 156 -21.00 -47.79 2.94
C VAL A 156 -20.63 -46.49 2.22
N ARG A 157 -21.33 -46.16 1.14
CA ARG A 157 -21.15 -44.93 0.38
C ARG A 157 -21.37 -43.69 1.25
N GLU A 158 -22.48 -43.64 1.98
CA GLU A 158 -22.82 -42.53 2.88
C GLU A 158 -21.79 -42.39 4.02
N ALA A 159 -21.36 -43.50 4.62
CA ALA A 159 -20.35 -43.50 5.67
C ALA A 159 -19.00 -42.95 5.18
N LEU A 160 -18.55 -43.38 4.00
CA LEU A 160 -17.32 -42.88 3.38
C LEU A 160 -17.43 -41.41 3.00
N MET A 161 -18.59 -40.97 2.49
CA MET A 161 -18.80 -39.55 2.17
C MET A 161 -18.74 -38.66 3.41
N LYS A 162 -19.33 -39.11 4.51
CA LYS A 162 -19.24 -38.40 5.78
C LYS A 162 -17.78 -38.29 6.27
N GLN A 163 -17.04 -39.39 6.28
CA GLN A 163 -15.63 -39.40 6.69
C GLN A 163 -14.78 -38.49 5.80
N PHE A 164 -14.98 -38.54 4.49
CA PHE A 164 -14.24 -37.72 3.56
C PHE A 164 -14.54 -36.23 3.74
N LYS A 165 -15.82 -35.87 3.94
CA LYS A 165 -16.22 -34.50 4.29
C LYS A 165 -15.55 -34.02 5.59
N GLU A 166 -15.51 -34.87 6.62
CA GLU A 166 -14.85 -34.56 7.89
C GLU A 166 -13.34 -34.30 7.69
N VAL A 167 -12.65 -35.18 6.97
CA VAL A 167 -11.21 -35.02 6.67
C VAL A 167 -10.94 -33.75 5.85
N ALA A 168 -11.76 -33.46 4.85
CA ALA A 168 -11.61 -32.26 4.03
C ALA A 168 -11.79 -30.98 4.86
N ILE A 169 -12.83 -30.92 5.71
CA ILE A 169 -13.07 -29.77 6.60
C ILE A 169 -11.92 -29.62 7.62
N GLN A 170 -11.49 -30.70 8.26
CA GLN A 170 -10.39 -30.67 9.22
C GLN A 170 -9.09 -30.19 8.57
N SER A 171 -8.75 -30.73 7.41
CA SER A 171 -7.54 -30.36 6.66
C SER A 171 -7.56 -28.90 6.24
N ARG A 172 -8.69 -28.43 5.72
CA ARG A 172 -8.89 -27.02 5.37
C ARG A 172 -8.70 -26.10 6.58
N ASN A 173 -9.35 -26.43 7.70
CA ASN A 173 -9.27 -25.63 8.93
C ASN A 173 -7.84 -25.61 9.49
N ALA A 174 -7.12 -26.74 9.44
CA ALA A 174 -5.72 -26.79 9.84
C ALA A 174 -4.86 -25.85 8.99
N VAL A 175 -5.02 -25.88 7.66
CA VAL A 175 -4.31 -24.99 6.73
C VAL A 175 -4.65 -23.51 7.00
N PHE A 176 -5.93 -23.17 7.17
CA PHE A 176 -6.34 -21.80 7.50
C PHE A 176 -5.73 -21.32 8.82
N ASN A 177 -5.72 -22.16 9.86
CA ASN A 177 -5.11 -21.82 11.14
C ASN A 177 -3.60 -21.60 11.01
N MET A 178 -2.90 -22.41 10.21
CA MET A 178 -1.48 -22.23 9.94
C MET A 178 -1.19 -20.88 9.28
N TYR A 179 -1.95 -20.52 8.22
CA TYR A 179 -1.80 -19.22 7.57
C TYR A 179 -2.13 -18.06 8.50
N LEU A 180 -3.21 -18.17 9.27
CA LEU A 180 -3.62 -17.12 10.21
C LEU A 180 -2.57 -16.89 11.29
N LYS A 181 -2.00 -17.98 11.82
CA LYS A 181 -0.94 -17.92 12.83
C LYS A 181 0.33 -17.29 12.27
N SER A 182 0.76 -17.71 11.08
CA SER A 182 1.92 -17.12 10.41
C SER A 182 1.75 -15.62 10.14
N ALA A 183 0.56 -15.19 9.71
CA ALA A 183 0.27 -13.78 9.47
C ALA A 183 0.21 -12.97 10.78
N GLU A 184 -0.35 -13.54 11.84
CA GLU A 184 -0.37 -12.92 13.17
C GLU A 184 1.04 -12.72 13.74
N ASP A 185 1.91 -13.72 13.61
CA ASP A 185 3.29 -13.65 14.10
C ASP A 185 4.09 -12.57 13.36
N GLN A 186 3.96 -12.48 12.03
CA GLN A 186 4.57 -11.41 11.23
C GLN A 186 4.05 -10.03 11.61
N ARG A 187 2.73 -9.89 11.79
CA ARG A 187 2.11 -8.63 12.22
C ARG A 187 2.68 -8.15 13.56
N GLU A 188 2.83 -9.07 14.51
CA GLU A 188 3.38 -8.75 15.83
C GLU A 188 4.88 -8.38 15.75
N GLU A 189 5.65 -9.05 14.89
CA GLU A 189 7.04 -8.71 14.63
C GLU A 189 7.19 -7.28 14.09
N TYR A 190 6.44 -6.92 13.04
CA TYR A 190 6.51 -5.59 12.44
C TYR A 190 5.99 -4.49 13.37
N LYS A 191 4.95 -4.78 14.16
CA LYS A 191 4.48 -3.87 15.21
C LYS A 191 5.57 -3.56 16.22
N LYS A 192 6.25 -4.58 16.76
CA LYS A 192 7.38 -4.40 17.68
C LYS A 192 8.53 -3.63 17.05
N LYS A 193 8.89 -3.96 15.81
CA LYS A 193 9.94 -3.24 15.06
C LYS A 193 9.60 -1.75 14.89
N HIS A 194 8.35 -1.43 14.58
CA HIS A 194 7.91 -0.04 14.47
C HIS A 194 7.92 0.67 15.83
N GLU A 195 7.40 0.06 16.88
CA GLU A 195 7.44 0.60 18.24
C GLU A 195 8.87 0.92 18.72
N VAL A 196 9.83 0.05 18.41
CA VAL A 196 11.25 0.29 18.71
C VAL A 196 11.76 1.53 17.97
N ASN A 197 11.40 1.72 16.70
CA ASN A 197 11.82 2.88 15.92
C ASN A 197 11.16 4.19 16.39
N ILE A 198 9.90 4.14 16.83
CA ILE A 198 9.23 5.29 17.47
C ILE A 198 9.91 5.66 18.79
N LYS A 199 10.21 4.68 19.65
CA LYS A 199 10.96 4.92 20.90
C LYS A 199 12.33 5.53 20.65
N LYS A 200 13.03 5.11 19.58
CA LYS A 200 14.28 5.75 19.15
C LYS A 200 14.05 7.21 18.76
N MET A 201 13.02 7.51 17.97
CA MET A 201 12.65 8.88 17.61
C MET A 201 12.40 9.75 18.84
N ASP A 202 11.63 9.24 19.81
CA ASP A 202 11.33 9.97 21.04
C ASP A 202 12.59 10.23 21.87
N ALA A 203 13.48 9.24 21.98
CA ALA A 203 14.78 9.41 22.63
C ALA A 203 15.64 10.48 21.92
N SER A 204 15.63 10.50 20.58
CA SER A 204 16.34 11.49 19.77
C SER A 204 15.76 12.92 19.90
N GLN A 205 14.52 13.10 20.36
CA GLN A 205 14.01 14.44 20.67
C GLN A 205 14.62 15.03 21.94
N HIS A 206 14.94 14.16 22.90
CA HIS A 206 15.42 14.55 24.23
C HIS A 206 16.94 14.39 24.41
N THR A 207 17.66 13.95 23.37
CA THR A 207 19.12 13.81 23.43
C THR A 207 19.85 15.16 23.54
N LEU A 208 20.95 15.15 24.30
CA LEU A 208 21.88 16.29 24.40
C LEU A 208 22.88 16.32 23.24
N ASN A 209 22.97 15.25 22.46
CA ASN A 209 23.84 15.18 21.28
C ASN A 209 23.21 15.93 20.10
N ASN A 210 23.73 17.11 19.76
CA ASN A 210 23.21 17.93 18.66
C ASN A 210 23.19 17.21 17.30
N ASN A 211 24.02 16.18 17.10
CA ASN A 211 24.04 15.41 15.85
C ASN A 211 22.92 14.37 15.78
N GLU A 212 22.34 13.97 16.90
CA GLU A 212 21.24 13.01 16.97
C GLU A 212 19.91 13.68 17.33
N LYS A 213 19.97 14.95 17.77
CA LYS A 213 18.81 15.70 18.19
C LYS A 213 17.85 15.93 17.02
N LEU A 214 16.57 15.57 17.23
CA LEU A 214 15.50 15.88 16.30
C LEU A 214 14.82 17.19 16.69
N SER A 215 14.61 18.05 15.71
CA SER A 215 13.73 19.20 15.88
C SER A 215 12.27 18.75 15.89
N SER A 216 11.41 19.54 16.55
CA SER A 216 9.96 19.31 16.54
C SER A 216 9.38 19.27 15.13
N ILE A 217 9.90 20.10 14.22
CA ILE A 217 9.47 20.13 12.83
C ILE A 217 9.84 18.83 12.11
N PHE A 218 11.04 18.28 12.35
CA PHE A 218 11.44 17.02 11.72
C PHE A 218 10.58 15.84 12.20
N VAL A 219 10.19 15.84 13.49
CA VAL A 219 9.23 14.87 14.03
C VAL A 219 7.86 15.00 13.37
N GLN A 220 7.38 16.22 13.16
CA GLN A 220 6.13 16.47 12.44
C GLN A 220 6.18 15.92 11.02
N LEU A 221 7.28 16.14 10.29
CA LEU A 221 7.49 15.61 8.94
C LEU A 221 7.47 14.07 8.90
N ILE A 222 8.11 13.42 9.89
CA ILE A 222 8.07 11.95 10.02
C ILE A 222 6.63 11.49 10.24
N ASN A 223 5.90 12.11 11.17
CA ASN A 223 4.52 11.74 11.50
C ASN A 223 3.58 11.93 10.30
N GLU A 224 3.68 13.06 9.60
CA GLU A 224 2.87 13.31 8.40
C GLU A 224 3.18 12.28 7.30
N ARG A 225 4.46 11.92 7.12
CA ARG A 225 4.83 10.88 6.18
C ARG A 225 4.25 9.51 6.57
N CYS A 226 4.28 9.16 7.85
CA CYS A 226 3.67 7.94 8.38
C CYS A 226 2.15 7.90 8.15
N ASN A 227 1.45 9.02 8.34
CA ASN A 227 0.01 9.12 8.09
C ASN A 227 -0.31 8.86 6.61
N LYS A 228 0.44 9.47 5.68
CA LYS A 228 0.27 9.21 4.23
C LYS A 228 0.53 7.76 3.84
N ILE A 229 1.45 7.09 4.53
CA ILE A 229 1.69 5.65 4.35
C ILE A 229 0.45 4.85 4.77
N SER A 230 -0.13 5.13 5.94
CA SER A 230 -1.36 4.48 6.42
C SER A 230 -2.52 4.71 5.45
N GLU A 231 -2.77 5.94 5.02
CA GLU A 231 -3.83 6.28 4.07
C GLU A 231 -3.69 5.52 2.74
N ARG A 232 -2.46 5.46 2.21
CA ARG A 232 -2.16 4.73 0.97
C ARG A 232 -2.49 3.25 1.10
N ILE A 233 -2.03 2.62 2.19
CA ILE A 233 -2.23 1.18 2.40
C ILE A 233 -3.71 0.89 2.61
N GLN A 234 -4.42 1.71 3.40
CA GLN A 234 -5.86 1.59 3.57
C GLN A 234 -6.62 1.67 2.25
N CYS A 235 -6.24 2.59 1.35
CA CYS A 235 -6.84 2.71 0.02
C CYS A 235 -6.63 1.45 -0.82
N ILE A 236 -5.40 0.92 -0.85
CA ILE A 236 -5.08 -0.33 -1.56
C ILE A 236 -5.93 -1.50 -1.05
N TYR A 237 -6.05 -1.64 0.27
CA TYR A 237 -6.81 -2.74 0.87
C TYR A 237 -8.32 -2.56 0.79
N LYS A 238 -8.82 -1.32 0.77
CA LYS A 238 -10.22 -1.03 0.41
C LYS A 238 -10.53 -1.57 -0.99
N TYR A 239 -9.66 -1.30 -1.96
CA TYR A 239 -9.82 -1.82 -3.33
C TYR A 239 -9.72 -3.35 -3.40
N LYS A 240 -8.69 -3.95 -2.76
CA LYS A 240 -8.55 -5.42 -2.70
C LYS A 240 -9.83 -6.09 -2.16
N ARG A 241 -10.41 -5.54 -1.09
CA ARG A 241 -11.65 -6.04 -0.49
C ARG A 241 -12.85 -5.91 -1.44
N GLN A 242 -13.01 -4.77 -2.10
CA GLN A 242 -14.08 -4.57 -3.08
C GLN A 242 -13.96 -5.55 -4.25
N CYS A 243 -12.76 -5.74 -4.79
CA CYS A 243 -12.53 -6.71 -5.87
C CYS A 243 -12.83 -8.15 -5.42
N PHE A 244 -12.43 -8.52 -4.20
CA PHE A 244 -12.75 -9.83 -3.65
C PHE A 244 -14.27 -10.04 -3.54
N GLN A 245 -14.98 -9.09 -2.94
CA GLN A 245 -16.45 -9.15 -2.80
C GLN A 245 -17.18 -9.19 -4.14
N SER A 246 -16.69 -8.46 -5.17
CA SER A 246 -17.30 -8.47 -6.50
C SER A 246 -17.18 -9.80 -7.25
N LYS A 247 -16.22 -10.65 -6.88
CA LYS A 247 -16.08 -12.02 -7.41
C LYS A 247 -16.89 -13.05 -6.62
N SER A 248 -17.36 -12.66 -5.43
CA SER A 248 -18.10 -13.50 -4.50
C SER A 248 -19.62 -13.45 -4.72
N ASN A 249 -20.11 -12.43 -5.45
CA ASN A 249 -21.50 -12.25 -5.88
C ASN A 249 -21.66 -12.65 -7.35
#